data_AF-A0AAV9MAV6-F1
#
_entry.id   AF-A0AAV9MAV6-F1
#
_cell.length_a   1.000
_cell.length_b   1.000
_cell.length_c   1.000
_cell.angle_alpha   90.00
_cell.angle_beta   90.00
_cell.angle_gamma   90.00
#
_symmetry.space_group_name_H-M   'P 1'
#
loop_
_entity.id
_entity.type
_entity.pdbx_description
1 polymer ?
#
loop_
_entity_poly.entity_id
_entity_poly.type
_entity_poly.pdbx_seq_one_letter_code
_entity_poly.pdbx_strand_id
1 'polypeptide(L)'
;MALYKVSFLAHLLVLGMFILVSTVEHVNACTKECGNLGYGICPGSEGSPENPICTNCCSGFKGCNYYSANGTFICKGKSDPKNPNTCPLYCDPQIAYSKCPRSEGKTIIYPTGCTTCCTGYKGCYYFGQDGEFVCEGESIEPKGCTQECDPRVSYMTCPSSGLAKLNQVCVNCCTAGEGCKLYDHDGSLLCTGEPQSITSTA
;
A
#
# COMPACT_ATOMS: atom_id res chain seq x y z
N MET A 1 60.72 -12.03 -2.67
CA MET A 1 59.34 -12.50 -2.92
C MET A 1 58.35 -11.97 -1.87
N ALA A 2 58.30 -10.66 -1.65
CA ALA A 2 57.47 -10.03 -0.61
C ALA A 2 56.46 -8.99 -1.16
N LEU A 3 56.55 -8.66 -2.45
CA LEU A 3 55.70 -7.64 -3.10
C LEU A 3 54.33 -8.15 -3.57
N TYR A 4 54.10 -9.47 -3.62
CA TYR A 4 52.84 -10.03 -4.12
C TYR A 4 51.77 -10.25 -3.02
N LYS A 5 52.16 -10.30 -1.74
CA LYS A 5 51.25 -10.65 -0.63
C LYS A 5 50.32 -9.51 -0.18
N VAL A 6 50.76 -8.25 -0.34
CA VAL A 6 49.97 -7.08 0.10
C VAL A 6 48.85 -6.75 -0.89
N SER A 7 49.09 -6.99 -2.19
CA SER A 7 48.11 -6.75 -3.25
C SER A 7 46.88 -7.67 -3.15
N PHE A 8 47.08 -8.94 -2.75
CA PHE A 8 46.00 -9.92 -2.62
C PHE A 8 45.07 -9.61 -1.45
N LEU A 9 45.61 -9.13 -0.32
CA LEU A 9 44.82 -8.73 0.84
C LEU A 9 43.99 -7.48 0.56
N ALA A 10 44.55 -6.52 -0.18
CA ALA A 10 43.84 -5.31 -0.61
C ALA A 10 42.70 -5.63 -1.59
N HIS A 11 42.93 -6.55 -2.54
CA HIS A 11 41.88 -7.02 -3.44
C HIS A 11 40.74 -7.76 -2.72
N LEU A 12 41.06 -8.58 -1.72
CA LEU A 12 40.05 -9.26 -0.89
C LEU A 12 39.21 -8.29 -0.06
N LEU A 13 39.80 -7.19 0.45
CA LEU A 13 39.06 -6.16 1.18
C LEU A 13 38.14 -5.34 0.26
N VAL A 14 38.56 -5.05 -0.97
CA VAL A 14 37.73 -4.37 -1.97
C VAL A 14 36.58 -5.28 -2.41
N LEU A 15 36.85 -6.54 -2.72
CA LEU A 15 35.81 -7.54 -3.03
C LEU A 15 34.83 -7.75 -1.86
N GLY A 16 35.34 -7.76 -0.62
CA GLY A 16 34.50 -7.86 0.58
C GLY A 16 33.59 -6.65 0.80
N MET A 17 34.03 -5.44 0.44
CA MET A 17 33.18 -4.24 0.46
C MET A 17 32.12 -4.24 -0.66
N PHE A 18 32.42 -4.80 -1.83
CA PHE A 18 31.43 -4.94 -2.91
C PHE A 18 30.32 -5.95 -2.58
N ILE A 19 30.58 -6.95 -1.75
CA ILE A 19 29.57 -7.97 -1.35
C ILE A 19 28.55 -7.40 -0.34
N LEU A 20 28.87 -6.31 0.37
CA LEU A 20 27.98 -5.71 1.38
C LEU A 20 26.96 -4.71 0.81
N VAL A 21 27.02 -4.36 -0.49
CA VAL A 21 26.11 -3.39 -1.14
C VAL A 21 25.26 -4.08 -2.20
N SER A 22 24.63 -5.19 -1.83
CA SER A 22 23.58 -5.81 -2.64
C SER A 22 22.49 -6.41 -1.74
N THR A 23 21.94 -5.60 -0.84
CA THR A 23 20.53 -5.77 -0.50
C THR A 23 19.74 -5.28 -1.69
N VAL A 24 19.68 -6.11 -2.74
CA VAL A 24 18.69 -5.94 -3.80
C VAL A 24 17.36 -6.07 -3.07
N GLU A 25 16.67 -4.96 -2.87
CA GLU A 25 15.27 -5.01 -2.53
C GLU A 25 14.62 -5.90 -3.58
N HIS A 26 14.10 -7.04 -3.16
CA HIS A 26 13.30 -7.89 -4.02
C HIS A 26 12.06 -7.08 -4.40
N VAL A 27 12.16 -6.31 -5.48
CA VAL A 27 10.99 -5.98 -6.29
C VAL A 27 10.47 -7.35 -6.69
N ASN A 28 9.37 -7.81 -6.06
CA ASN A 28 8.74 -9.08 -6.37
C ASN A 28 8.35 -9.07 -7.85
N ALA A 29 9.25 -9.54 -8.71
CA ALA A 29 9.04 -9.61 -10.13
C ALA A 29 8.06 -10.77 -10.37
N CYS A 30 6.78 -10.44 -10.49
CA CYS A 30 5.76 -11.42 -10.79
C CYS A 30 5.95 -12.01 -12.19
N THR A 31 5.63 -13.29 -12.33
CA THR A 31 5.57 -13.95 -13.64
C THR A 31 4.46 -13.34 -14.49
N LYS A 32 4.59 -13.43 -15.82
CA LYS A 32 3.55 -12.99 -16.77
C LYS A 32 2.40 -14.00 -16.91
N GLU A 33 2.21 -14.86 -15.92
CA GLU A 33 1.14 -15.84 -15.91
C GLU A 33 -0.20 -15.14 -15.68
N CYS A 34 -1.24 -15.59 -16.38
CA CYS A 34 -2.61 -15.14 -16.13
C CYS A 34 -3.24 -16.08 -15.09
N GLY A 35 -3.60 -15.52 -13.93
CA GLY A 35 -4.27 -16.27 -12.88
C GLY A 35 -5.72 -16.61 -13.21
N ASN A 36 -6.30 -17.55 -12.45
CA ASN A 36 -7.70 -17.99 -12.56
C ASN A 36 -8.37 -18.03 -11.19
N LEU A 37 -8.25 -16.93 -10.44
CA LEU A 37 -8.91 -16.75 -9.15
C LEU A 37 -10.40 -16.40 -9.38
N GLY A 38 -11.23 -16.60 -8.36
CA GLY A 38 -12.66 -16.28 -8.40
C GLY A 38 -12.92 -14.83 -7.98
N TYR A 39 -12.61 -14.52 -6.72
CA TYR A 39 -12.81 -13.19 -6.12
C TYR A 39 -11.73 -12.88 -5.08
N GLY A 40 -11.64 -11.60 -4.69
CA GLY A 40 -10.79 -11.14 -3.60
C GLY A 40 -11.55 -10.29 -2.59
N ILE A 41 -11.23 -10.43 -1.32
CA ILE A 41 -11.73 -9.59 -0.21
C ILE A 41 -10.60 -8.74 0.31
N CYS A 42 -10.78 -7.43 0.39
CA CYS A 42 -9.78 -6.48 0.88
C CYS A 42 -10.36 -5.67 2.04
N PRO A 43 -10.12 -6.03 3.31
CA PRO A 43 -10.59 -5.24 4.45
C PRO A 43 -10.09 -3.80 4.36
N GLY A 44 -11.01 -2.86 4.12
CA GLY A 44 -10.74 -1.44 3.93
C GLY A 44 -11.60 -0.57 4.84
N SER A 45 -11.12 0.63 5.11
CA SER A 45 -11.92 1.66 5.79
C SER A 45 -13.06 2.08 4.86
N GLU A 46 -14.29 2.00 5.34
CA GLU A 46 -15.50 2.29 4.58
C GLU A 46 -16.46 3.16 5.40
N GLY A 47 -17.29 3.92 4.68
CA GLY A 47 -18.33 4.75 5.27
C GLY A 47 -17.84 6.07 5.85
N SER A 48 -18.80 6.90 6.22
CA SER A 48 -18.57 8.14 6.96
C SER A 48 -19.77 8.39 7.90
N PRO A 49 -19.67 9.37 8.82
CA PRO A 49 -20.83 9.79 9.61
C PRO A 49 -22.06 10.18 8.77
N GLU A 50 -21.86 10.78 7.60
CA GLU A 50 -22.91 11.24 6.69
C GLU A 50 -23.40 10.14 5.75
N ASN A 51 -22.57 9.15 5.45
CA ASN A 51 -22.89 8.03 4.57
C ASN A 51 -22.54 6.70 5.27
N PRO A 52 -23.42 6.18 6.14
CA PRO A 52 -23.13 5.03 6.96
C PRO A 52 -23.09 3.72 6.16
N ILE A 53 -22.20 2.80 6.54
CA ILE A 53 -22.11 1.46 5.95
C ILE A 53 -23.12 0.48 6.56
N CYS A 54 -23.66 -0.41 5.76
CA CYS A 54 -24.41 -1.56 6.27
C CYS A 54 -23.44 -2.69 6.65
N THR A 55 -23.21 -2.87 7.94
CA THR A 55 -22.41 -3.98 8.47
C THR A 55 -22.82 -4.29 9.90
N ASN A 56 -22.23 -5.34 10.49
CA ASN A 56 -22.34 -5.64 11.91
C ASN A 56 -21.02 -6.22 12.41
N CYS A 57 -20.84 -6.29 13.73
CA CYS A 57 -19.56 -6.76 14.32
C CYS A 57 -19.21 -8.22 13.96
N CYS A 58 -20.19 -9.05 13.60
CA CYS A 58 -19.93 -10.43 13.17
C CYS A 58 -19.26 -10.44 11.79
N SER A 59 -19.84 -9.71 10.83
CA SER A 59 -19.36 -9.62 9.45
C SER A 59 -18.13 -8.73 9.30
N GLY A 60 -17.95 -7.77 10.22
CA GLY A 60 -16.82 -6.87 10.19
C GLY A 60 -15.48 -7.60 10.33
N PHE A 61 -14.45 -7.14 9.62
CA PHE A 61 -13.17 -7.84 9.52
C PHE A 61 -12.28 -7.67 10.75
N LYS A 62 -11.61 -8.74 11.16
CA LYS A 62 -10.54 -8.68 12.16
C LYS A 62 -9.47 -7.68 11.72
N GLY A 63 -8.96 -6.92 12.69
CA GLY A 63 -8.00 -5.82 12.43
C GLY A 63 -8.66 -4.47 12.11
N CYS A 64 -9.97 -4.45 11.86
CA CYS A 64 -10.75 -3.23 11.70
C CYS A 64 -11.52 -2.86 12.97
N ASN A 65 -11.65 -1.56 13.21
CA ASN A 65 -12.48 -0.98 14.26
C ASN A 65 -13.71 -0.32 13.64
N TYR A 66 -14.88 -0.46 14.27
CA TYR A 66 -16.15 0.08 13.80
C TYR A 66 -16.67 1.13 14.77
N TYR A 67 -17.22 2.22 14.23
CA TYR A 67 -17.60 3.41 14.97
C TYR A 67 -18.99 3.89 14.57
N SER A 68 -19.67 4.57 15.49
CA SER A 68 -20.89 5.31 15.23
C SER A 68 -20.63 6.64 14.51
N ALA A 69 -21.70 7.30 14.05
CA ALA A 69 -21.62 8.59 13.35
C ALA A 69 -20.95 9.70 14.18
N ASN A 70 -21.08 9.66 15.52
CA ASN A 70 -20.41 10.61 16.41
C ASN A 70 -18.97 10.20 16.79
N GLY A 71 -18.44 9.12 16.20
CA GLY A 71 -17.09 8.63 16.43
C GLY A 71 -16.90 7.76 17.67
N THR A 72 -17.98 7.32 18.33
CA THR A 72 -17.89 6.36 19.44
C THR A 72 -17.48 4.99 18.93
N PHE A 73 -16.48 4.38 19.55
CA PHE A 73 -16.06 3.02 19.23
C PHE A 73 -17.16 2.01 19.61
N ILE A 74 -17.55 1.16 18.67
CA ILE A 74 -18.58 0.14 18.85
C ILE A 74 -17.94 -1.23 19.05
N CYS A 75 -17.10 -1.68 18.11
CA CYS A 75 -16.48 -3.00 18.19
C CYS A 75 -15.25 -3.15 17.28
N LYS A 76 -14.46 -4.20 17.57
CA LYS A 76 -13.53 -4.81 16.61
C LYS A 76 -14.28 -5.83 15.77
N GLY A 77 -13.99 -5.87 14.47
CA GLY A 77 -14.54 -6.90 13.60
C GLY A 77 -14.10 -8.30 14.02
N LYS A 78 -14.97 -9.29 13.78
CA LYS A 78 -14.78 -10.69 14.19
C LYS A 78 -14.54 -11.64 13.01
N SER A 79 -14.88 -11.24 11.80
CA SER A 79 -14.75 -12.04 10.58
C SER A 79 -13.29 -12.15 10.16
N ASP A 80 -12.80 -13.37 10.03
CA ASP A 80 -11.49 -13.61 9.45
C ASP A 80 -11.59 -13.46 7.93
N PRO A 81 -10.83 -12.57 7.29
CA PRO A 81 -10.97 -12.40 5.84
C PRO A 81 -10.49 -13.63 5.04
N LYS A 82 -9.74 -14.56 5.64
CA LYS A 82 -9.39 -15.85 5.03
C LYS A 82 -10.48 -16.91 5.17
N ASN A 83 -11.33 -16.75 6.18
CA ASN A 83 -12.44 -17.66 6.46
C ASN A 83 -13.62 -16.84 7.04
N PRO A 84 -14.39 -16.16 6.17
CA PRO A 84 -15.41 -15.23 6.63
C PRO A 84 -16.49 -15.91 7.46
N ASN A 85 -16.92 -15.25 8.53
CA ASN A 85 -17.99 -15.78 9.37
C ASN A 85 -19.33 -15.81 8.61
N THR A 86 -20.12 -16.86 8.82
CA THR A 86 -21.54 -16.84 8.46
C THR A 86 -22.29 -15.98 9.46
N CYS A 87 -22.70 -14.80 9.03
CA CYS A 87 -23.35 -13.81 9.87
C CYS A 87 -24.76 -13.47 9.37
N PRO A 88 -25.66 -13.05 10.25
CA PRO A 88 -26.92 -12.43 9.85
C PRO A 88 -26.67 -11.18 8.97
N LEU A 89 -27.53 -10.97 7.98
CA LEU A 89 -27.42 -9.87 7.01
C LEU A 89 -28.04 -8.54 7.50
N TYR A 90 -28.26 -8.38 8.81
CA TYR A 90 -28.76 -7.11 9.33
C TYR A 90 -27.63 -6.07 9.42
N CYS A 91 -27.98 -4.81 9.18
CA CYS A 91 -27.11 -3.66 9.46
C CYS A 91 -27.26 -3.27 10.94
N ASP A 92 -26.16 -3.19 11.68
CA ASP A 92 -26.17 -2.65 13.04
C ASP A 92 -26.34 -1.12 12.96
N PRO A 93 -27.47 -0.55 13.43
CA PRO A 93 -27.76 0.88 13.28
C PRO A 93 -26.80 1.78 14.08
N GLN A 94 -25.99 1.21 14.98
CA GLN A 94 -24.98 1.96 15.72
C GLN A 94 -23.68 2.14 14.94
N ILE A 95 -23.46 1.38 13.86
CA ILE A 95 -22.23 1.46 13.06
C ILE A 95 -22.48 2.39 11.87
N ALA A 96 -21.62 3.40 11.74
CA ALA A 96 -21.58 4.30 10.60
C ALA A 96 -20.36 4.07 9.71
N TYR A 97 -19.18 3.87 10.28
CA TYR A 97 -17.96 3.71 9.48
C TYR A 97 -16.95 2.76 10.14
N SER A 98 -16.02 2.26 9.34
CA SER A 98 -14.91 1.42 9.78
C SER A 98 -13.56 2.14 9.62
N LYS A 99 -12.59 1.78 10.45
CA LYS A 99 -11.18 2.10 10.26
C LYS A 99 -10.39 0.81 10.25
N CYS A 100 -9.75 0.53 9.12
CA CYS A 100 -8.88 -0.61 8.87
C CYS A 100 -7.45 -0.11 8.58
N PRO A 101 -6.43 -0.98 8.65
CA PRO A 101 -5.07 -0.62 8.26
C PRO A 101 -4.97 -0.09 6.81
N ARG A 102 -5.88 -0.56 5.95
CA ARG A 102 -6.04 -0.14 4.57
C ARG A 102 -7.21 0.83 4.46
N SER A 103 -7.03 1.93 3.76
CA SER A 103 -8.03 3.01 3.63
C SER A 103 -8.47 3.29 2.19
N GLU A 104 -7.82 2.67 1.21
CA GLU A 104 -8.05 2.92 -0.22
C GLU A 104 -8.27 1.59 -0.95
N GLY A 105 -8.80 1.70 -2.17
CA GLY A 105 -9.06 0.57 -3.05
C GLY A 105 -10.44 -0.05 -2.89
N LYS A 106 -10.73 -1.05 -3.73
CA LYS A 106 -11.98 -1.82 -3.64
C LYS A 106 -11.92 -2.79 -2.46
N THR A 107 -13.02 -2.94 -1.73
CA THR A 107 -13.16 -3.94 -0.66
C THR A 107 -13.51 -5.33 -1.18
N ILE A 108 -14.07 -5.40 -2.40
CA ILE A 108 -14.32 -6.66 -3.13
C ILE A 108 -13.76 -6.54 -4.56
N ILE A 109 -12.98 -7.53 -4.95
CA ILE A 109 -12.43 -7.68 -6.31
C ILE A 109 -13.16 -8.83 -6.98
N TYR A 110 -14.07 -8.51 -7.91
CA TYR A 110 -14.77 -9.50 -8.71
C TYR A 110 -15.17 -8.91 -10.08
N PRO A 111 -14.92 -9.60 -11.21
CA PRO A 111 -14.03 -10.77 -11.31
C PRO A 111 -12.55 -10.38 -11.09
N THR A 112 -11.68 -11.34 -10.84
CA THR A 112 -10.23 -11.09 -10.66
C THR A 112 -9.45 -10.98 -11.97
N GLY A 113 -10.03 -11.34 -13.11
CA GLY A 113 -9.30 -11.36 -14.38
C GLY A 113 -8.03 -12.21 -14.31
N CYS A 114 -6.89 -11.69 -14.79
CA CYS A 114 -5.60 -12.37 -14.75
C CYS A 114 -4.83 -12.23 -13.41
N THR A 115 -5.44 -11.71 -12.35
CA THR A 115 -4.76 -11.58 -11.06
C THR A 115 -4.28 -12.94 -10.56
N THR A 116 -3.02 -12.98 -10.13
CA THR A 116 -2.32 -14.08 -9.45
C THR A 116 -2.05 -13.68 -8.00
N CYS A 117 -1.59 -14.60 -7.15
CA CYS A 117 -1.18 -14.26 -5.79
C CYS A 117 -0.08 -13.19 -5.75
N CYS A 118 0.89 -13.28 -6.66
CA CYS A 118 1.96 -12.30 -6.75
C CYS A 118 1.44 -10.91 -7.12
N THR A 119 0.56 -10.82 -8.13
CA THR A 119 0.02 -9.53 -8.63
C THR A 119 -1.15 -8.99 -7.80
N GLY A 120 -1.77 -9.83 -6.98
CA GLY A 120 -2.82 -9.43 -6.04
C GLY A 120 -2.28 -8.52 -4.95
N TYR A 121 -3.13 -7.69 -4.36
CA TYR A 121 -2.68 -6.67 -3.42
C TYR A 121 -2.49 -7.20 -2.00
N LYS A 122 -1.44 -6.75 -1.30
CA LYS A 122 -1.23 -7.03 0.12
C LYS A 122 -2.42 -6.57 0.94
N GLY A 123 -2.85 -7.40 1.89
CA GLY A 123 -4.08 -7.19 2.65
C GLY A 123 -5.37 -7.51 1.88
N CYS A 124 -5.29 -8.01 0.64
CA CYS A 124 -6.40 -8.64 -0.06
C CYS A 124 -6.25 -10.16 -0.04
N TYR A 125 -7.35 -10.85 0.25
CA TYR A 125 -7.44 -12.30 0.40
C TYR A 125 -8.21 -12.87 -0.77
N TYR A 126 -7.54 -13.66 -1.61
CA TYR A 126 -8.08 -14.17 -2.85
C TYR A 126 -8.52 -15.63 -2.72
N PHE A 127 -9.63 -15.93 -3.39
CA PHE A 127 -10.31 -17.21 -3.34
C PHE A 127 -10.39 -17.83 -4.73
N GLY A 128 -10.42 -19.16 -4.79
CA GLY A 128 -10.60 -19.93 -6.01
C GLY A 128 -12.02 -19.82 -6.56
N GLN A 129 -12.25 -20.40 -7.73
CA GLN A 129 -13.59 -20.49 -8.34
C GLN A 129 -14.56 -21.36 -7.51
N ASP A 130 -14.01 -22.24 -6.69
CA ASP A 130 -14.70 -23.08 -5.72
C ASP A 130 -15.02 -22.37 -4.39
N GLY A 131 -14.51 -21.14 -4.21
CA GLY A 131 -14.71 -20.37 -2.99
C GLY A 131 -13.72 -20.67 -1.87
N GLU A 132 -12.72 -21.52 -2.11
CA GLU A 132 -11.66 -21.84 -1.14
C GLU A 132 -10.59 -20.74 -1.11
N PHE A 133 -10.03 -20.45 0.07
CA PHE A 133 -8.96 -19.46 0.21
C PHE A 133 -7.68 -19.95 -0.47
N VAL A 134 -7.09 -19.12 -1.33
CA VAL A 134 -5.85 -19.46 -2.05
C VAL A 134 -4.66 -18.72 -1.47
N CYS A 135 -4.73 -17.39 -1.36
CA CYS A 135 -3.59 -16.59 -0.95
C CYS A 135 -3.97 -15.17 -0.50
N GLU A 136 -3.09 -14.57 0.28
CA GLU A 136 -3.05 -13.11 0.44
C GLU A 136 -2.14 -12.54 -0.67
N GLY A 137 -2.54 -11.43 -1.28
CA GLY A 137 -1.77 -10.81 -2.35
C GLY A 137 -0.40 -10.31 -1.88
N GLU A 138 0.55 -10.21 -2.82
CA GLU A 138 1.93 -9.82 -2.53
C GLU A 138 2.34 -8.46 -3.12
N SER A 139 1.57 -7.93 -4.05
CA SER A 139 1.83 -6.64 -4.67
C SER A 139 1.32 -5.49 -3.82
N ILE A 140 1.95 -4.34 -3.96
CA ILE A 140 1.46 -3.10 -3.34
C ILE A 140 0.29 -2.61 -4.19
N GLU A 141 -0.81 -2.22 -3.55
CA GLU A 141 -1.90 -1.59 -4.31
C GLU A 141 -1.45 -0.21 -4.83
N PRO A 142 -1.71 0.08 -6.12
CA PRO A 142 -1.49 1.42 -6.65
C PRO A 142 -2.36 2.46 -5.95
N LYS A 143 -1.70 3.51 -5.43
CA LYS A 143 -2.40 4.70 -4.96
C LYS A 143 -2.90 5.51 -6.14
N GLY A 144 -4.21 5.74 -6.19
CA GLY A 144 -4.83 6.62 -7.18
C GLY A 144 -4.66 8.07 -6.78
N CYS A 145 -3.61 8.74 -7.28
CA CYS A 145 -3.38 10.15 -6.99
C CYS A 145 -4.06 11.06 -8.01
N THR A 146 -4.72 12.12 -7.53
CA THR A 146 -5.15 13.22 -8.41
C THR A 146 -3.92 13.92 -8.99
N GLN A 147 -4.01 14.42 -10.23
CA GLN A 147 -2.95 15.24 -10.83
C GLN A 147 -3.10 16.74 -10.50
N GLU A 148 -4.01 17.09 -9.61
CA GLU A 148 -4.21 18.46 -9.16
C GLU A 148 -3.00 18.93 -8.35
N CYS A 149 -2.43 20.09 -8.70
CA CYS A 149 -1.32 20.65 -7.96
C CYS A 149 -1.81 21.18 -6.60
N ASP A 150 -1.06 20.94 -5.52
CA ASP A 150 -1.36 21.59 -4.23
C ASP A 150 -0.85 23.04 -4.29
N PRO A 151 -1.74 24.06 -4.24
CA PRO A 151 -1.35 25.46 -4.40
C PRO A 151 -0.48 25.99 -3.26
N ARG A 152 -0.38 25.25 -2.14
CA ARG A 152 0.49 25.61 -1.02
C ARG A 152 1.95 25.23 -1.27
N VAL A 153 2.21 24.35 -2.24
CA VAL A 153 3.58 23.88 -2.50
C VAL A 153 4.37 25.00 -3.17
N SER A 154 5.33 25.57 -2.43
CA SER A 154 6.23 26.59 -2.95
C SER A 154 7.43 25.99 -3.67
N TYR A 155 8.04 24.96 -3.07
CA TYR A 155 9.20 24.28 -3.63
C TYR A 155 9.29 22.86 -3.10
N MET A 156 10.09 22.02 -3.77
CA MET A 156 10.40 20.68 -3.31
C MET A 156 11.90 20.39 -3.33
N THR A 157 12.31 19.37 -2.57
CA THR A 157 13.67 18.81 -2.60
C THR A 157 13.58 17.30 -2.76
N CYS A 158 14.31 16.72 -3.70
CA CYS A 158 14.34 15.28 -3.94
C CYS A 158 15.72 14.68 -3.73
N PRO A 159 15.84 13.43 -3.24
CA PRO A 159 17.12 12.75 -3.10
C PRO A 159 17.93 12.69 -4.40
N SER A 160 17.25 12.48 -5.54
CA SER A 160 17.84 12.42 -6.88
C SER A 160 18.45 13.74 -7.36
N SER A 161 17.98 14.88 -6.83
CA SER A 161 18.47 16.22 -7.17
C SER A 161 19.37 16.82 -6.08
N GLY A 162 19.65 16.07 -5.01
CA GLY A 162 20.43 16.53 -3.86
C GLY A 162 19.72 17.65 -3.08
N LEU A 163 20.45 18.76 -2.82
CA LEU A 163 19.96 19.93 -2.07
C LEU A 163 19.29 20.99 -2.95
N ALA A 164 19.15 20.75 -4.25
CA ALA A 164 18.52 21.71 -5.15
C ALA A 164 17.04 21.92 -4.80
N LYS A 165 16.65 23.20 -4.65
CA LYS A 165 15.24 23.58 -4.53
C LYS A 165 14.64 23.64 -5.93
N LEU A 166 13.68 22.76 -6.19
CA LEU A 166 12.89 22.78 -7.41
C LEU A 166 11.66 23.67 -7.16
N ASN A 167 11.61 24.82 -7.85
CA ASN A 167 10.50 25.77 -7.77
C ASN A 167 9.51 25.54 -8.91
N GLN A 168 8.27 26.05 -8.77
CA GLN A 168 7.21 25.94 -9.79
C GLN A 168 6.87 24.49 -10.18
N VAL A 169 6.72 23.62 -9.19
CA VAL A 169 6.37 22.22 -9.44
C VAL A 169 4.87 22.02 -9.27
N CYS A 170 4.20 21.53 -10.32
CA CYS A 170 2.84 21.00 -10.17
C CYS A 170 2.93 19.60 -9.56
N VAL A 171 2.80 19.54 -8.24
CA VAL A 171 2.85 18.30 -7.47
C VAL A 171 1.94 18.42 -6.25
N ASN A 172 1.46 17.30 -5.76
CA ASN A 172 0.81 17.20 -4.47
C ASN A 172 1.47 16.08 -3.66
N CYS A 173 1.07 15.93 -2.40
CA CYS A 173 1.68 14.94 -1.52
C CYS A 173 1.53 13.49 -2.02
N CYS A 174 0.48 13.18 -2.77
CA CYS A 174 0.27 11.86 -3.34
C CYS A 174 1.16 11.63 -4.57
N THR A 175 1.27 12.63 -5.44
CA THR A 175 2.06 12.55 -6.69
C THR A 175 3.56 12.78 -6.49
N ALA A 176 3.98 13.22 -5.30
CA ALA A 176 5.38 13.41 -4.96
C ALA A 176 6.15 12.09 -5.06
N GLY A 177 7.28 12.12 -5.79
CA GLY A 177 8.17 10.98 -5.89
C GLY A 177 8.76 10.57 -4.54
N GLU A 178 9.20 9.32 -4.44
CA GLU A 178 9.71 8.75 -3.21
C GLU A 178 10.83 9.60 -2.58
N GLY A 179 10.67 9.93 -1.30
CA GLY A 179 11.64 10.71 -0.54
C GLY A 179 11.68 12.20 -0.88
N CYS A 180 10.91 12.65 -1.87
CA CYS A 180 10.79 14.06 -2.20
C CYS A 180 9.99 14.81 -1.13
N LYS A 181 10.54 15.88 -0.59
CA LYS A 181 9.90 16.72 0.43
C LYS A 181 9.29 17.95 -0.21
N LEU A 182 8.02 18.22 0.06
CA LEU A 182 7.29 19.39 -0.41
C LEU A 182 7.20 20.41 0.72
N TYR A 183 7.48 21.67 0.42
CA TYR A 183 7.50 22.76 1.40
C TYR A 183 6.57 23.89 0.99
N ASP A 184 5.98 24.53 1.99
CA ASP A 184 5.22 25.77 1.84
C ASP A 184 6.16 26.98 1.67
N HIS A 185 5.60 28.15 1.38
CA HIS A 185 6.29 29.43 1.23
C HIS A 185 7.03 29.88 2.50
N ASP A 186 6.55 29.47 3.67
CA ASP A 186 7.21 29.74 4.96
C ASP A 186 8.36 28.76 5.27
N GLY A 187 8.56 27.76 4.40
CA GLY A 187 9.57 26.72 4.56
C GLY A 187 9.14 25.53 5.43
N SER A 188 7.88 25.48 5.88
CA SER A 188 7.34 24.33 6.61
C SER A 188 7.20 23.10 5.71
N LEU A 189 7.40 21.91 6.28
CA LEU A 189 7.26 20.65 5.57
C LEU A 189 5.77 20.30 5.45
N LEU A 190 5.27 20.21 4.22
CA LEU A 190 3.90 19.78 3.94
C LEU A 190 3.81 18.25 3.99
N CYS A 191 4.74 17.56 3.32
CA CYS A 191 4.77 16.11 3.25
C CYS A 191 6.09 15.59 2.64
N THR A 192 6.31 14.29 2.79
CA THR A 192 7.35 13.54 2.08
C THR A 192 6.66 12.53 1.15
N GLY A 193 7.05 12.53 -0.12
CA GLY A 193 6.54 11.61 -1.12
C GLY A 193 6.88 10.18 -0.77
N GLU A 194 5.91 9.30 -0.99
CA GLU A 194 5.99 7.88 -0.70
C GLU A 194 6.33 7.09 -1.99
N PRO A 195 6.79 5.83 -1.87
CA PRO A 195 7.04 5.00 -3.04
C PRO A 195 5.75 4.85 -3.86
N GLN A 196 5.74 5.38 -5.08
CA GLN A 196 4.67 5.10 -6.02
C GLN A 196 4.92 3.74 -6.65
N SER A 197 3.92 2.86 -6.59
CA SER A 197 3.93 1.62 -7.35
C SER A 197 4.11 1.95 -8.83
N ILE A 198 5.21 1.49 -9.39
CA ILE A 198 5.63 1.71 -10.77
C ILE A 198 4.43 1.42 -11.69
N THR A 199 3.89 2.47 -12.31
CA THR A 199 2.97 2.27 -13.44
C THR A 199 3.84 1.73 -14.56
N SER A 200 3.82 0.41 -14.79
CA SER A 200 4.43 -0.17 -15.98
C SER A 200 3.64 0.38 -17.17
N THR A 201 4.17 1.44 -17.79
CA THR A 201 3.67 1.95 -19.06
C THR A 201 3.80 0.88 -20.12
N ALA A 202 2.75 0.82 -20.95
CA ALA A 202 2.48 -0.13 -22.04
C ALA A 202 3.62 -0.29 -23.05
#